data_AF-R6NBN5-F1
#
_entry.id   AF-R6NBN5-F1
#
_cell.length_a   1.000
_cell.length_b   1.000
_cell.length_c   1.000
_cell.angle_alpha   90.00
_cell.angle_beta   90.00
_cell.angle_gamma   90.00
#
_symmetry.space_group_name_H-M   'P 1'
#
loop_
_entity.id
_entity.type
_entity.pdbx_description
1 polymer ?
#
loop_
_entity_poly.entity_id
_entity_poly.type
_entity_poly.pdbx_seq_one_letter_code
_entity_poly.pdbx_strand_id
1 'polypeptide(L)'
;MKDKDIKSLEHTTWRCQCHIVFAPKYRRMAIYGDLKQDIGWILRKLCDEKGVGIIEAEACPDHIHMLVSISPSMSVAQFMGY
;
A
#
# COMPACT_ATOMS: atom_id res chain seq x y z
N MET A 1 14.18 -3.80 -24.35
CA MET A 1 12.80 -3.59 -23.84
C MET A 1 12.92 -2.90 -22.49
N LYS A 2 12.25 -1.76 -22.26
CA LYS A 2 12.17 -1.18 -20.90
C LYS A 2 11.30 -2.12 -20.06
N ASP A 3 11.84 -2.61 -18.95
CA ASP A 3 11.09 -3.41 -17.99
C ASP A 3 9.93 -2.56 -17.46
N LYS A 4 8.69 -3.03 -17.59
CA LYS A 4 7.47 -2.21 -17.35
C LYS A 4 7.33 -1.77 -15.90
N ASP A 5 8.03 -2.46 -14.98
CA ASP A 5 7.91 -2.25 -13.54
C ASP A 5 8.98 -1.31 -12.96
N ILE A 6 9.87 -0.78 -13.81
CA ILE A 6 10.96 0.10 -13.39
C ILE A 6 10.57 1.56 -13.65
N LYS A 7 10.48 2.34 -12.58
CA LYS A 7 10.18 3.78 -12.62
C LYS A 7 11.46 4.61 -12.65
N SER A 8 11.36 5.86 -13.14
CA SER A 8 12.51 6.77 -13.27
C SER A 8 12.15 8.22 -12.94
N LEU A 9 13.12 8.92 -12.34
CA LEU A 9 13.20 10.35 -12.06
C LEU A 9 14.45 10.86 -12.80
N GLU A 10 14.73 12.16 -12.71
CA GLU A 10 15.86 12.81 -13.40
C GLU A 10 17.21 12.13 -13.13
N HIS A 11 17.44 11.66 -11.90
CA HIS A 11 18.71 11.06 -11.46
C HIS A 11 18.56 9.72 -10.74
N THR A 12 17.41 9.07 -10.86
CA THR A 12 17.16 7.80 -10.13
C THR A 12 16.25 6.89 -10.94
N THR A 13 16.61 5.62 -10.99
CA THR A 13 15.77 4.55 -11.54
C THR A 13 15.52 3.55 -10.43
N TRP A 14 14.27 3.16 -10.20
CA TRP A 14 13.92 2.29 -9.07
C TRP A 14 12.79 1.31 -9.39
N ARG A 15 12.86 0.20 -8.66
CA ARG A 15 11.75 -0.72 -8.40
C ARG A 15 11.73 -0.96 -6.90
N CYS A 16 11.09 -0.07 -6.17
CA CYS A 16 10.95 -0.18 -4.72
C CYS A 16 9.54 -0.65 -4.42
N GLN A 17 9.43 -1.90 -4.00
CA GLN A 17 8.18 -2.56 -3.67
C GLN A 17 8.25 -3.03 -2.22
N CYS A 18 7.21 -2.76 -1.44
CA CYS A 18 7.15 -3.17 -0.04
C CYS A 18 5.88 -3.97 0.20
N HIS A 19 6.03 -5.14 0.82
CA HIS A 19 4.91 -5.90 1.36
C HIS A 19 4.65 -5.44 2.80
N ILE A 20 3.49 -4.86 3.01
CA ILE A 20 3.06 -4.27 4.26
C ILE A 20 1.87 -5.07 4.77
N VAL A 21 1.95 -5.47 6.04
CA VAL A 21 0.88 -6.21 6.71
C VAL A 21 0.57 -5.51 8.02
N PHE A 22 -0.71 -5.23 8.25
CA PHE A 22 -1.19 -4.68 9.51
C PHE A 22 -2.51 -5.34 9.90
N ALA A 23 -2.77 -5.38 11.21
CA ALA A 23 -3.93 -6.06 11.78
C ALA A 23 -4.73 -5.09 12.65
N PRO A 24 -6.06 -5.25 12.75
CA PRO A 24 -6.86 -4.57 13.76
C PRO A 24 -6.33 -4.86 15.15
N LYS A 25 -6.54 -3.91 16.08
CA LYS A 25 -6.16 -4.09 17.49
C LYS A 25 -6.74 -5.41 18.03
N TYR A 26 -5.89 -6.21 18.68
CA TYR A 26 -6.22 -7.55 19.18
C TYR A 26 -6.54 -8.59 18.09
N ARG A 27 -6.18 -8.36 16.82
CA ARG A 27 -6.44 -9.27 15.69
C ARG A 27 -7.93 -9.67 15.62
N ARG A 28 -8.81 -8.70 15.84
CA ARG A 28 -10.26 -8.91 15.74
C ARG A 28 -10.62 -9.26 14.29
N MET A 29 -11.50 -10.23 14.12
CA MET A 29 -12.12 -10.60 12.84
C MET A 29 -13.16 -9.54 12.46
N ALA A 30 -12.72 -8.30 12.18
CA ALA A 30 -13.60 -7.14 12.00
C ALA A 30 -13.75 -6.70 10.53
N ILE A 31 -12.86 -7.15 9.64
CA ILE A 31 -12.75 -6.66 8.27
C ILE A 31 -13.64 -7.50 7.34
N TYR A 32 -14.95 -7.25 7.37
CA TYR A 32 -15.94 -7.93 6.54
C TYR A 32 -17.13 -7.01 6.25
N GLY A 33 -18.01 -7.41 5.34
CA GLY A 33 -19.19 -6.63 4.94
C GLY A 33 -18.81 -5.23 4.46
N ASP A 34 -19.60 -4.23 4.86
CA ASP A 34 -19.41 -2.83 4.50
C ASP A 34 -18.04 -2.29 4.93
N LEU A 35 -17.50 -2.75 6.07
CA LEU A 35 -16.20 -2.30 6.56
C LEU A 35 -15.06 -2.71 5.60
N LYS A 36 -15.13 -3.88 4.97
CA LYS A 36 -14.13 -4.30 3.97
C LYS A 36 -14.14 -3.36 2.76
N GLN A 37 -15.32 -2.93 2.32
CA GLN A 37 -15.47 -2.01 1.20
C GLN A 37 -14.92 -0.61 1.54
N ASP A 38 -15.28 -0.08 2.70
CA ASP A 38 -14.83 1.24 3.16
C ASP A 38 -13.32 1.28 3.34
N ILE A 39 -12.73 0.25 3.97
CA ILE A 39 -11.27 0.12 4.11
C ILE A 39 -10.60 0.15 2.73
N GLY A 40 -11.13 -0.61 1.76
CA GLY A 40 -10.59 -0.62 0.41
C GLY A 40 -10.65 0.76 -0.27
N TRP A 41 -11.73 1.51 -0.08
CA TRP A 41 -11.85 2.88 -0.60
C TRP A 41 -10.86 3.84 0.06
N ILE A 42 -10.78 3.82 1.39
CA ILE A 42 -9.87 4.66 2.18
C ILE A 42 -8.42 4.39 1.77
N LEU A 43 -7.99 3.13 1.72
CA LEU A 43 -6.60 2.79 1.39
C LEU A 43 -6.21 3.25 -0.02
N ARG A 44 -7.10 3.13 -1.02
CA ARG A 44 -6.85 3.66 -2.37
C ARG A 44 -6.67 5.17 -2.34
N LYS A 45 -7.62 5.88 -1.70
CA LYS A 45 -7.56 7.34 -1.57
C LYS A 45 -6.25 7.80 -0.92
N LEU A 46 -5.84 7.17 0.19
CA LEU A 46 -4.60 7.50 0.89
C LEU A 46 -3.34 7.22 0.04
N CYS A 47 -3.32 6.11 -0.69
CA CYS A 47 -2.23 5.82 -1.62
C CYS A 47 -2.15 6.85 -2.75
N ASP A 48 -3.29 7.24 -3.33
CA ASP A 48 -3.37 8.25 -4.39
C ASP A 48 -2.87 9.62 -3.89
N GLU A 49 -3.26 10.04 -2.69
CA GLU A 49 -2.82 11.29 -2.06
C GLU A 49 -1.29 11.34 -1.86
N LYS A 50 -0.66 10.20 -1.55
CA LYS A 50 0.81 10.09 -1.40
C LYS A 50 1.53 9.73 -2.71
N GLY A 51 0.80 9.55 -3.83
CA GLY A 51 1.38 9.11 -5.11
C GLY A 51 2.02 7.71 -5.05
N VAL A 52 1.56 6.86 -4.15
CA VAL A 52 2.04 5.48 -3.96
C VAL A 52 1.19 4.53 -4.80
N GLY A 53 1.83 3.70 -5.61
CA GLY A 53 1.11 2.74 -6.45
C GLY A 53 0.76 1.47 -5.68
N ILE A 54 -0.52 1.06 -5.69
CA ILE A 54 -0.92 -0.26 -5.19
C ILE A 54 -0.73 -1.29 -6.30
N ILE A 55 0.05 -2.34 -6.03
CA ILE A 55 0.24 -3.47 -6.96
C ILE A 55 -0.75 -4.57 -6.62
N GLU A 56 -0.83 -4.93 -5.35
CA GLU A 56 -1.80 -5.90 -4.82
C GLU A 56 -2.29 -5.43 -3.45
N ALA A 57 -3.55 -5.73 -3.13
CA ALA A 57 -4.09 -5.51 -1.80
C ALA A 57 -5.18 -6.56 -1.50
N GLU A 58 -5.09 -7.21 -0.35
CA GLU A 58 -6.10 -8.15 0.13
C GLU A 58 -6.49 -7.80 1.57
N ALA A 59 -7.81 -7.80 1.82
CA ALA A 59 -8.38 -7.54 3.13
C ALA A 59 -8.94 -8.86 3.69
N CYS A 60 -8.16 -9.48 4.57
CA CYS A 60 -8.55 -10.64 5.35
C CYS A 60 -9.36 -10.19 6.58
N PRO A 61 -10.22 -11.03 7.17
CA PRO A 61 -11.04 -10.65 8.31
C PRO A 61 -10.28 -10.03 9.50
N ASP A 62 -9.03 -10.45 9.74
CA ASP A 62 -8.20 -10.04 10.87
C ASP A 62 -6.87 -9.35 10.51
N HIS A 63 -6.59 -9.12 9.22
CA HIS A 63 -5.40 -8.40 8.76
C HIS A 63 -5.52 -7.97 7.31
N ILE A 64 -4.66 -7.05 6.88
CA ILE A 64 -4.62 -6.54 5.52
C ILE A 64 -3.22 -6.73 4.98
N HIS A 65 -3.12 -7.28 3.77
CA HIS A 65 -1.90 -7.36 2.99
C HIS A 65 -1.92 -6.27 1.92
N MET A 66 -0.82 -5.53 1.78
CA MET A 66 -0.62 -4.59 0.68
C MET A 66 0.77 -4.77 0.08
N LEU A 67 0.84 -4.90 -1.24
CA LEU A 67 2.07 -4.75 -2.00
C LEU A 67 2.03 -3.39 -2.69
N VAL A 68 2.90 -2.49 -2.28
CA VAL A 68 2.93 -1.10 -2.77
C VAL A 68 4.26 -0.74 -3.41
N SER A 69 4.20 0.10 -4.43
CA SER A 69 5.35 0.73 -5.08
C SER A 69 5.54 2.14 -4.52
N ILE A 70 6.57 2.32 -3.71
CA ILE A 70 6.90 3.58 -3.03
C ILE A 70 8.09 4.24 -3.76
N SER A 71 8.14 5.57 -3.82
CA SER A 71 9.32 6.29 -4.30
C SER A 71 10.48 6.15 -3.31
N PRO A 72 11.75 5.99 -3.73
CA PRO A 72 12.88 5.93 -2.82
C PRO A 72 13.09 7.22 -2.00
N SER A 73 12.49 8.34 -2.42
CA SER A 73 12.47 9.59 -1.66
C SER A 73 11.51 9.58 -0.46
N MET A 74 10.60 8.60 -0.37
CA MET A 74 9.64 8.46 0.73
C MET A 74 9.97 7.21 1.54
N SER A 75 10.14 7.36 2.85
CA SER A 75 10.35 6.21 3.73
C SER A 75 9.06 5.43 3.96
N VAL A 76 9.17 4.11 4.22
CA VAL A 76 8.01 3.27 4.59
C VAL A 76 7.32 3.80 5.86
N ALA A 77 8.10 4.30 6.83
CA ALA A 77 7.55 4.90 8.05
C ALA A 77 6.71 6.14 7.74
N GLN A 78 7.15 7.01 6.82
CA GLN A 78 6.38 8.16 6.38
C GLN A 78 5.11 7.76 5.60
N PHE A 79 5.17 6.69 4.80
CA PHE A 79 4.00 6.16 4.12
C PHE A 79 2.95 5.65 5.14
N MET A 80 3.39 4.87 6.12
CA MET A 80 2.52 4.29 7.16
C MET A 80 2.02 5.33 8.19
N GLY A 81 2.78 6.40 8.42
CA GLY A 81 2.39 7.49 9.30
C GLY A 81 1.28 8.33 8.69
N TYR A 82 0.10 8.26 9.32
CA TYR A 82 -1.05 9.14 9.14
C TYR A 82 -1.53 9.62 10.50
#